data_AF-A0A8D8MH39-F1
#
_entry.id   AF-A0A8D8MH39-F1
#
_cell.length_a   1.000
_cell.length_b   1.000
_cell.length_c   1.000
_cell.angle_alpha   90.00
_cell.angle_beta   90.00
_cell.angle_gamma   90.00
#
_symmetry.space_group_name_H-M   'P 1'
#
loop_
_entity.id
_entity.type
_entity.pdbx_description
1 polymer ?
#
loop_
_entity_poly.entity_id
_entity_poly.type
_entity_poly.pdbx_seq_one_letter_code
_entity_poly.pdbx_strand_id
1 'polypeptide(L)'
;MVDQVARLVPDEEKKALGVPKKKPLYAIPEMEEGVYLHSGSVLRKTMPEWVVYEEIFQTGDPGQEKMIMRGITAIEPEWLPIYTPSLCSFSPPLEDPPPRYISSSKKLLCHVNATFGKSGWPLPVVEIDMPKGLDRFKWFAVFLLDGSICPKLSKYVKSLLSTPTTMVKSWASLQRRTEILLQALVQKQTDNVDRLLSLWSTEPAYLRSEYLQWLPESAHNEVTAVWPPV
;
A
#
# COMPACT_ATOMS: atom_id res chain seq x y z
N MET A 1 -10.09 -6.00 18.29
CA MET A 1 -11.10 -6.16 17.24
C MET A 1 -10.47 -5.88 15.87
N VAL A 2 -9.36 -6.54 15.52
CA VAL A 2 -8.64 -6.28 14.25
C VAL A 2 -8.79 -7.49 13.31
N ASP A 3 -9.02 -8.66 13.88
CA ASP A 3 -9.14 -9.98 13.29
C ASP A 3 -10.60 -10.47 13.12
N GLN A 4 -11.58 -9.77 13.71
CA GLN A 4 -12.99 -10.12 13.64
C GLN A 4 -13.63 -9.66 12.32
N VAL A 5 -13.21 -10.28 11.21
CA VAL A 5 -13.73 -10.02 9.86
C VAL A 5 -14.44 -11.28 9.35
N ALA A 6 -15.63 -11.10 8.79
CA ALA A 6 -16.37 -12.17 8.14
C ALA A 6 -16.72 -11.77 6.70
N ARG A 7 -16.70 -12.74 5.80
CA ARG A 7 -17.06 -12.55 4.39
C ARG A 7 -18.29 -13.37 4.04
N LEU A 8 -19.23 -12.77 3.31
CA LEU A 8 -20.43 -13.44 2.85
C LEU A 8 -20.05 -14.63 1.96
N VAL A 9 -20.59 -15.80 2.28
CA VAL A 9 -20.36 -17.00 1.46
C VAL A 9 -21.04 -16.80 0.09
N PRO A 10 -20.34 -17.03 -1.03
CA PRO A 10 -20.94 -16.94 -2.36
C PRO A 10 -22.16 -17.85 -2.53
N ASP A 11 -23.07 -17.43 -3.41
CA ASP A 11 -24.33 -18.16 -3.65
C ASP A 11 -24.13 -19.60 -4.14
N GLU A 12 -23.06 -19.84 -4.89
CA GLU A 12 -22.70 -21.16 -5.44
C GLU A 12 -22.28 -22.12 -4.32
N GLU A 13 -21.45 -21.63 -3.39
CA GLU A 13 -20.99 -22.39 -2.24
C GLU A 13 -22.13 -22.64 -1.24
N LYS A 14 -22.98 -21.64 -1.00
CA LYS A 14 -24.22 -21.83 -0.23
C LYS A 14 -25.10 -22.94 -0.82
N LYS A 15 -25.25 -22.99 -2.14
CA LYS A 15 -26.03 -24.02 -2.84
C LYS A 15 -25.42 -25.41 -2.64
N ALA A 16 -24.08 -25.53 -2.70
CA ALA A 16 -23.39 -26.79 -2.43
C ALA A 16 -23.60 -27.27 -0.99
N LEU A 17 -23.69 -26.35 -0.04
CA LEU A 17 -23.98 -26.62 1.39
C LEU A 17 -25.48 -26.83 1.69
N GLY A 18 -26.36 -26.81 0.68
CA GLY A 18 -27.82 -26.90 0.87
C GLY A 18 -28.43 -25.69 1.59
N VAL A 19 -27.70 -24.57 1.67
CA VAL A 19 -28.14 -23.34 2.33
C VAL A 19 -28.92 -22.46 1.35
N PRO A 20 -30.14 -22.01 1.69
CA PRO A 20 -30.91 -21.12 0.81
C PRO A 20 -30.17 -19.80 0.56
N LYS A 21 -30.21 -19.29 -0.68
CA LYS A 21 -29.58 -18.01 -1.08
C LYS A 21 -29.93 -16.82 -0.17
N LYS A 22 -31.18 -16.76 0.30
CA LYS A 22 -31.68 -15.69 1.19
C LYS A 22 -31.17 -15.80 2.64
N LYS A 23 -30.42 -16.85 2.97
CA LYS A 23 -29.89 -17.06 4.31
C LYS A 23 -28.49 -16.41 4.39
N PRO A 24 -28.29 -15.44 5.30
CA PRO A 24 -27.04 -14.69 5.38
C PRO A 24 -25.97 -15.51 6.13
N LEU A 25 -25.30 -16.40 5.38
CA LEU A 25 -24.17 -17.21 5.84
C LEU A 25 -22.85 -16.52 5.49
N TYR A 26 -21.98 -16.39 6.47
CA TYR A 26 -20.65 -15.79 6.33
C TYR A 26 -19.58 -16.79 6.79
N ALA A 27 -18.43 -16.74 6.13
CA ALA A 27 -17.24 -17.47 6.50
C ALA A 27 -16.35 -16.60 7.40
N ILE A 28 -15.67 -17.26 8.34
CA ILE A 28 -14.69 -16.66 9.24
C ILE A 28 -13.44 -17.55 9.18
N PRO A 29 -12.22 -17.00 9.00
CA PRO A 29 -11.03 -17.82 8.74
C PRO A 29 -10.70 -18.83 9.85
N GLU A 30 -11.10 -18.55 11.09
CA GLU A 30 -10.84 -19.38 12.27
C GLU A 30 -11.86 -20.52 12.46
N MET A 31 -12.93 -20.58 11.66
CA MET A 31 -14.03 -21.52 11.83
C MET A 31 -14.37 -22.27 10.54
N GLU A 32 -14.56 -23.58 10.64
CA GLU A 32 -15.04 -24.39 9.51
C GLU A 32 -16.54 -24.18 9.27
N GLU A 33 -17.31 -23.99 10.34
CA GLU A 33 -18.74 -23.72 10.25
C GLU A 33 -18.99 -22.24 9.92
N GLY A 34 -19.91 -22.00 8.99
CA GLY A 34 -20.31 -20.63 8.66
C GLY A 34 -21.22 -20.02 9.72
N VAL A 35 -21.07 -18.70 9.91
CA VAL A 35 -21.77 -17.92 10.93
C VAL A 35 -22.91 -17.13 10.30
N TYR A 36 -24.04 -17.06 11.01
CA TYR A 36 -25.24 -16.40 10.52
C TYR A 36 -25.42 -14.99 11.10
N LEU A 37 -26.01 -14.08 10.31
CA LEU A 37 -26.54 -12.83 10.86
C LEU A 37 -27.74 -13.13 11.78
N HIS A 38 -27.79 -12.46 12.93
CA HIS A 38 -28.97 -12.48 13.80
C HIS A 38 -30.23 -12.02 13.05
N SER A 39 -31.39 -12.61 13.37
CA SER A 39 -32.66 -12.33 12.69
C SER A 39 -33.10 -10.86 12.76
N GLY A 40 -32.77 -10.19 13.86
CA GLY A 40 -33.02 -8.76 14.08
C GLY A 40 -31.95 -7.81 13.51
N SER A 41 -30.92 -8.32 12.82
CA SER A 41 -29.89 -7.45 12.24
C SER A 41 -30.47 -6.58 11.11
N VAL A 42 -30.18 -5.28 11.14
CA VAL A 42 -30.55 -4.35 10.07
C VAL A 42 -29.86 -4.68 8.75
N LEU A 43 -28.69 -5.31 8.80
CA LEU A 43 -27.90 -5.74 7.64
C LEU A 43 -28.43 -7.02 7.00
N ARG A 44 -29.46 -7.66 7.57
CA ARG A 44 -30.03 -8.90 7.04
C ARG A 44 -30.63 -8.75 5.64
N LYS A 45 -31.11 -7.55 5.31
CA LYS A 45 -31.69 -7.26 3.99
C LYS A 45 -30.62 -6.96 2.95
N THR A 46 -29.58 -6.21 3.32
CA THR A 46 -28.52 -5.78 2.41
C THR A 46 -27.46 -6.85 2.20
N MET A 47 -27.20 -7.70 3.20
CA MET A 47 -26.20 -8.77 3.18
C MET A 47 -24.86 -8.30 2.58
N PRO A 48 -24.21 -7.30 3.20
CA PRO A 48 -22.92 -6.79 2.71
C PRO A 48 -21.90 -7.92 2.58
N GLU A 49 -21.05 -7.86 1.57
CA GLU A 49 -20.05 -8.91 1.33
C GLU A 49 -19.04 -9.00 2.48
N TRP A 50 -18.62 -7.85 3.01
CA TRP A 50 -17.63 -7.77 4.07
C TRP A 50 -18.21 -7.12 5.32
N VAL A 51 -18.00 -7.76 6.46
CA VAL A 51 -18.42 -7.24 7.77
C VAL A 51 -17.34 -7.44 8.82
N VAL A 52 -17.32 -6.56 9.80
CA VAL A 52 -16.72 -6.83 11.10
C VAL A 52 -17.80 -7.17 12.11
N TYR A 53 -17.45 -7.93 13.13
CA TYR A 53 -18.35 -8.32 14.23
C TYR A 53 -17.65 -8.13 15.57
N GLU A 54 -18.42 -8.10 16.66
CA GLU A 54 -17.91 -7.95 18.03
C GLU A 54 -17.79 -9.29 18.74
N GLU A 55 -18.81 -10.14 18.60
CA GLU A 55 -18.89 -11.45 19.24
C GLU A 55 -19.63 -12.46 18.37
N ILE A 56 -19.32 -13.74 18.57
CA ILE A 56 -20.04 -14.89 18.03
C ILE A 56 -20.53 -15.71 19.21
N PHE A 57 -21.79 -16.13 19.17
CA PHE A 57 -22.36 -17.00 20.17
C PHE A 57 -23.16 -18.12 19.51
N GLN A 58 -23.24 -19.23 20.22
CA GLN A 58 -23.99 -20.41 19.81
C GLN A 58 -25.43 -20.30 20.30
N THR A 59 -26.39 -20.66 19.46
CA THR A 59 -27.81 -20.72 19.82
C THR A 59 -28.48 -21.93 19.20
N GLY A 60 -29.57 -22.41 19.82
CA GLY A 60 -30.34 -23.56 19.37
C GLY A 60 -30.31 -24.71 20.38
N ASP A 61 -31.19 -25.68 20.17
CA ASP A 61 -31.20 -26.91 20.95
C ASP A 61 -29.99 -27.80 20.59
N PRO A 62 -29.55 -28.68 21.50
CA PRO A 62 -28.47 -29.63 21.23
C PRO A 62 -28.72 -30.41 19.93
N GLY A 63 -27.76 -30.34 18.99
CA GLY A 63 -27.87 -30.94 17.66
C GLY A 63 -28.50 -30.06 16.57
N GLN A 64 -28.94 -28.84 16.88
CA GLN A 64 -29.35 -27.81 15.90
C GLN A 64 -28.68 -26.47 16.16
N GLU A 65 -27.49 -26.52 16.75
CA GLU A 65 -26.70 -25.36 17.12
C GLU A 65 -26.35 -24.52 15.89
N LYS A 66 -26.44 -23.20 16.04
CA LYS A 66 -26.09 -22.22 15.02
C LYS A 66 -25.21 -21.18 15.65
N MET A 67 -24.11 -20.89 14.96
CA MET A 67 -23.24 -19.78 15.29
C MET A 67 -23.85 -18.49 14.74
N ILE A 68 -24.05 -17.51 15.61
CA ILE A 68 -24.62 -16.20 15.26
C ILE A 68 -23.64 -15.11 15.66
N MET A 69 -23.42 -14.17 14.75
CA MET A 69 -22.63 -12.97 15.01
C MET A 69 -23.49 -11.79 15.51
N ARG A 70 -22.88 -10.93 16.32
CA ARG A 70 -23.47 -9.69 16.86
C ARG A 70 -22.45 -8.54 16.81
N GLY A 71 -22.95 -7.31 16.95
CA GLY A 71 -22.13 -6.10 16.85
C GLY A 71 -21.60 -5.88 15.42
N ILE A 72 -22.46 -6.11 14.42
CA ILE A 72 -22.03 -6.27 13.03
C ILE A 72 -22.03 -4.92 12.33
N THR A 73 -20.91 -4.60 11.67
CA THR A 73 -20.76 -3.39 10.86
C THR A 73 -20.30 -3.76 9.46
N ALA A 74 -20.97 -3.25 8.43
CA ALA A 74 -20.56 -3.40 7.04
C ALA A 74 -19.28 -2.60 6.79
N ILE A 75 -18.35 -3.16 6.03
CA ILE A 75 -17.09 -2.49 5.66
C ILE A 75 -16.86 -2.58 4.15
N GLU A 76 -16.07 -1.65 3.63
CA GLU A 76 -15.51 -1.76 2.28
C GLU A 76 -14.20 -2.56 2.32
N PRO A 77 -13.95 -3.46 1.35
CA PRO A 77 -12.77 -4.33 1.37
C PRO A 77 -11.44 -3.57 1.27
N GLU A 78 -11.41 -2.39 0.63
CA GLU A 78 -10.22 -1.54 0.52
C GLU A 78 -9.76 -0.98 1.87
N TRP A 79 -10.59 -1.04 2.90
CA TRP A 79 -10.23 -0.62 4.25
C TRP A 79 -9.30 -1.62 4.94
N LEU A 80 -9.40 -2.92 4.60
CA LEU A 80 -8.63 -3.97 5.26
C LEU A 80 -7.11 -3.78 5.09
N PRO A 81 -6.59 -3.51 3.89
CA PRO A 81 -5.16 -3.25 3.69
C PRO A 81 -4.63 -2.01 4.42
N ILE A 82 -5.49 -1.01 4.64
CA ILE A 82 -5.13 0.26 5.25
C ILE A 82 -5.09 0.15 6.78
N TYR A 83 -6.14 -0.43 7.37
CA TYR A 83 -6.30 -0.48 8.83
C TYR A 83 -5.77 -1.76 9.46
N THR A 84 -5.66 -2.84 8.68
CA THR A 84 -5.22 -4.16 9.16
C THR A 84 -4.10 -4.78 8.30
N PRO A 85 -3.05 -4.03 7.94
CA PRO A 85 -2.01 -4.51 7.02
C PRO A 85 -1.30 -5.77 7.51
N SER A 86 -1.23 -5.99 8.84
CA SER A 86 -0.62 -7.20 9.42
C SER A 86 -1.38 -8.49 9.14
N LEU A 87 -2.66 -8.40 8.75
CA LEU A 87 -3.49 -9.54 8.36
C LEU A 87 -3.58 -9.69 6.84
N CYS A 88 -2.93 -8.81 6.09
CA CYS A 88 -2.93 -8.83 4.64
C CYS A 88 -1.60 -9.38 4.10
N SER A 89 -1.66 -10.08 2.98
CA SER A 89 -0.50 -10.40 2.17
C SER A 89 -0.52 -9.54 0.91
N PHE A 90 0.59 -8.86 0.63
CA PHE A 90 0.71 -7.88 -0.46
C PHE A 90 1.59 -8.39 -1.58
N SER A 91 1.20 -8.11 -2.83
CA SER A 91 2.10 -8.22 -3.97
C SER A 91 3.14 -7.08 -3.94
N PRO A 92 4.21 -7.17 -4.75
CA PRO A 92 4.97 -5.98 -5.13
C PRO A 92 4.05 -4.89 -5.73
N PRO A 93 4.46 -3.61 -5.68
CA PRO A 93 3.77 -2.51 -6.36
C PRO A 93 3.49 -2.83 -7.83
N LEU A 94 2.28 -2.47 -8.28
CA LEU A 94 1.89 -2.61 -9.68
C LEU A 94 2.68 -1.65 -10.57
N GLU A 95 2.92 -2.06 -11.81
CA GLU A 95 3.54 -1.23 -12.84
C GLU A 95 2.54 -0.25 -13.46
N ASP A 96 1.26 -0.65 -13.54
CA ASP A 96 0.15 0.16 -14.05
C ASP A 96 -1.05 0.08 -13.10
N PRO A 97 -1.48 1.19 -12.48
CA PRO A 97 -0.84 2.51 -12.54
C PRO A 97 0.50 2.52 -11.76
N PRO A 98 1.51 3.29 -12.20
CA PRO A 98 2.79 3.36 -11.52
C PRO A 98 2.64 4.09 -10.17
N PRO A 99 3.57 3.85 -9.23
CA PRO A 99 3.69 4.66 -8.02
C PRO A 99 3.72 6.16 -8.33
N ARG A 100 3.22 6.97 -7.38
CA ARG A 100 3.14 8.43 -7.52
C ARG A 100 3.47 9.14 -6.22
N TYR A 101 4.06 10.32 -6.32
CA TYR A 101 4.27 11.22 -5.19
C TYR A 101 3.15 12.27 -5.10
N ILE A 102 2.62 12.48 -3.90
CA ILE A 102 1.58 13.46 -3.60
C ILE A 102 2.19 14.61 -2.81
N SER A 103 2.38 15.75 -3.47
CA SER A 103 3.03 16.92 -2.87
C SER A 103 2.28 17.46 -1.64
N SER A 104 0.93 17.47 -1.66
CA SER A 104 0.12 18.01 -0.56
C SER A 104 0.26 17.21 0.74
N SER A 105 0.38 15.89 0.66
CA SER A 105 0.54 15.00 1.82
C SER A 105 1.98 14.54 2.03
N LYS A 106 2.89 14.87 1.11
CA LYS A 106 4.29 14.39 1.03
C LYS A 106 4.41 12.86 1.02
N LYS A 107 3.40 12.16 0.52
CA LYS A 107 3.35 10.69 0.53
C LYS A 107 3.75 10.08 -0.81
N LEU A 108 4.30 8.87 -0.72
CA LEU A 108 4.59 8.02 -1.85
C LEU A 108 3.54 6.93 -1.90
N LEU A 109 2.70 6.91 -2.92
CA LEU A 109 1.61 5.96 -3.03
C LEU A 109 1.89 4.95 -4.13
N CYS A 110 1.43 3.72 -3.94
CA CYS A 110 1.47 2.68 -4.96
C CYS A 110 0.21 1.81 -4.92
N HIS A 111 -0.10 1.17 -6.04
CA HIS A 111 -1.18 0.19 -6.11
C HIS A 111 -0.62 -1.20 -5.90
N VAL A 112 -1.37 -2.06 -5.21
CA VAL A 112 -0.97 -3.43 -4.91
C VAL A 112 -2.18 -4.37 -5.01
N ASN A 113 -1.92 -5.64 -5.37
CA ASN A 113 -2.86 -6.71 -5.08
C ASN A 113 -2.68 -7.13 -3.63
N ALA A 114 -3.78 -7.42 -2.95
CA ALA A 114 -3.77 -7.89 -1.57
C ALA A 114 -4.70 -9.08 -1.38
N THR A 115 -4.34 -9.95 -0.44
CA THR A 115 -5.24 -10.97 0.11
C THR A 115 -5.38 -10.78 1.60
N PHE A 116 -6.52 -11.16 2.17
CA PHE A 116 -6.83 -11.00 3.59
C PHE A 116 -6.91 -12.34 4.32
N GLY A 117 -6.29 -12.39 5.49
CA GLY A 117 -6.39 -13.47 6.46
C GLY A 117 -5.78 -14.79 5.99
N LYS A 118 -5.92 -15.83 6.81
CA LYS A 118 -5.43 -17.18 6.51
C LYS A 118 -6.14 -17.82 5.32
N SER A 119 -7.39 -17.44 5.10
CA SER A 119 -8.20 -17.89 3.96
C SER A 119 -7.73 -17.29 2.63
N GLY A 120 -6.82 -16.31 2.65
CA GLY A 120 -6.26 -15.71 1.43
C GLY A 120 -7.31 -15.05 0.56
N TRP A 121 -8.35 -14.45 1.16
CA TRP A 121 -9.44 -13.86 0.39
C TRP A 121 -8.92 -12.72 -0.48
N PRO A 122 -9.14 -12.75 -1.80
CA PRO A 122 -8.66 -11.69 -2.69
C PRO A 122 -9.39 -10.40 -2.37
N LEU A 123 -8.62 -9.32 -2.29
CA LEU A 123 -9.10 -7.96 -2.16
C LEU A 123 -8.98 -7.23 -3.50
N PRO A 124 -9.82 -6.19 -3.74
CA PRO A 124 -9.62 -5.32 -4.88
C PRO A 124 -8.26 -4.62 -4.81
N VAL A 125 -7.77 -4.18 -5.97
CA VAL A 125 -6.55 -3.38 -6.06
C VAL A 125 -6.75 -2.10 -5.26
N VAL A 126 -5.85 -1.86 -4.32
CA VAL A 126 -5.92 -0.72 -3.41
C VAL A 126 -4.66 0.14 -3.57
N GLU A 127 -4.84 1.45 -3.42
CA GLU A 127 -3.73 2.39 -3.31
C GLU A 127 -3.33 2.52 -1.84
N ILE A 128 -2.05 2.25 -1.55
CA ILE A 128 -1.48 2.33 -0.20
C ILE A 128 -0.24 3.22 -0.18
N ASP A 129 0.14 3.66 1.02
CA ASP A 129 1.46 4.24 1.25
C ASP A 129 2.53 3.20 0.90
N MET A 130 3.55 3.61 0.15
CA MET A 130 4.53 2.69 -0.39
C MET A 130 5.23 1.94 0.75
N PRO A 131 5.19 0.59 0.76
CA PRO A 131 5.77 -0.20 1.83
C PRO A 131 7.25 0.13 2.04
N LYS A 132 7.71 0.02 3.29
CA LYS A 132 9.14 0.18 3.59
C LYS A 132 9.93 -0.91 2.89
N GLY A 133 11.03 -0.52 2.27
CA GLY A 133 11.89 -1.43 1.53
C GLY A 133 12.72 -0.70 0.49
N LEU A 134 13.57 -1.46 -0.21
CA LEU A 134 14.50 -0.89 -1.18
C LEU A 134 13.77 -0.15 -2.32
N ASP A 135 12.62 -0.66 -2.75
CA ASP A 135 11.85 -0.05 -3.84
C ASP A 135 11.30 1.33 -3.48
N ARG A 136 11.00 1.59 -2.20
CA ARG A 136 10.60 2.92 -1.74
C ARG A 136 11.70 3.95 -1.95
N PHE A 137 12.97 3.59 -1.70
CA PHE A 137 14.11 4.47 -1.98
C PHE A 137 14.30 4.69 -3.47
N LYS A 138 14.15 3.64 -4.30
CA LYS A 138 14.26 3.77 -5.76
C LYS A 138 13.21 4.73 -6.31
N TRP A 139 11.95 4.57 -5.90
CA TRP A 139 10.87 5.46 -6.32
C TRP A 139 11.02 6.86 -5.75
N PHE A 140 11.44 7.02 -4.49
CA PHE A 140 11.79 8.33 -3.94
C PHE A 140 12.88 9.03 -4.78
N ALA A 141 13.89 8.29 -5.25
CA ALA A 141 14.91 8.83 -6.16
C ALA A 141 14.31 9.24 -7.52
N VAL A 142 13.38 8.47 -8.09
CA VAL A 142 12.66 8.85 -9.32
C VAL A 142 12.02 10.23 -9.14
N PHE A 143 11.26 10.43 -8.07
CA PHE A 143 10.53 11.68 -7.82
C PHE A 143 11.42 12.85 -7.39
N LEU A 144 12.63 12.56 -6.90
CA LEU A 144 13.64 13.58 -6.67
C LEU A 144 14.24 14.04 -7.99
N LEU A 145 14.58 13.09 -8.87
CA LEU A 145 15.18 13.35 -10.17
C LEU A 145 14.22 14.04 -11.15
N ASP A 146 12.94 13.65 -11.14
CA ASP A 146 11.90 14.26 -12.00
C ASP A 146 11.40 15.62 -11.49
N GLY A 147 11.87 16.07 -10.32
CA GLY A 147 11.52 17.35 -9.72
C GLY A 147 10.17 17.39 -9.00
N SER A 148 9.46 16.28 -8.86
CA SER A 148 8.18 16.21 -8.13
C SER A 148 8.33 16.54 -6.65
N ILE A 149 9.43 16.10 -6.03
CA ILE A 149 9.76 16.41 -4.63
C ILE A 149 10.33 17.83 -4.49
N CYS A 150 11.15 18.26 -5.45
CA CYS A 150 11.83 19.56 -5.44
C CYS A 150 11.56 20.30 -6.76
N PRO A 151 10.52 21.15 -6.82
CA PRO A 151 10.15 21.85 -8.06
C PRO A 151 11.27 22.70 -8.67
N LYS A 152 12.24 23.19 -7.86
CA LYS A 152 13.43 23.91 -8.37
C LYS A 152 14.31 23.05 -9.28
N LEU A 153 14.26 21.72 -9.14
CA LEU A 153 14.99 20.77 -9.98
C LEU A 153 14.27 20.44 -11.30
N SER A 154 12.98 20.77 -11.42
CA SER A 154 12.16 20.42 -12.59
C SER A 154 12.75 20.95 -13.92
N LYS A 155 13.44 22.09 -13.88
CA LYS A 155 14.11 22.68 -15.06
C LYS A 155 15.25 21.82 -15.60
N TYR A 156 15.86 20.97 -14.79
CA TYR A 156 16.99 20.12 -15.18
C TYR A 156 16.57 18.75 -15.71
N VAL A 157 15.29 18.38 -15.59
CA VAL A 157 14.79 17.03 -15.95
C VAL A 157 15.09 16.67 -17.40
N LYS A 158 14.96 17.63 -18.32
CA LYS A 158 15.26 17.44 -19.75
C LYS A 158 16.76 17.30 -20.05
N SER A 159 17.63 17.69 -19.11
CA SER A 159 19.08 17.63 -19.23
C SER A 159 19.68 16.42 -18.52
N LEU A 160 18.86 15.59 -17.87
CA LEU A 160 19.33 14.35 -17.24
C LEU A 160 19.93 13.42 -18.31
N LEU A 161 21.10 12.86 -18.03
CA LEU A 161 21.77 11.94 -18.96
C LEU A 161 21.08 10.57 -19.03
N SER A 162 20.10 10.31 -18.16
CA SER A 162 19.24 9.13 -18.17
C SER A 162 17.88 9.48 -17.58
N THR A 163 16.84 8.79 -18.01
CA THR A 163 15.48 9.01 -17.51
C THR A 163 15.37 8.65 -16.02
N PRO A 164 14.64 9.40 -15.18
CA PRO A 164 14.46 9.07 -13.76
C PRO A 164 14.00 7.63 -13.51
N THR A 165 13.09 7.11 -14.34
CA THR A 165 12.56 5.74 -14.26
C THR A 165 13.62 4.64 -14.44
N THR A 166 14.84 4.99 -14.87
CA THR A 166 15.99 4.06 -14.86
C THR A 166 16.28 3.55 -13.45
N MET A 167 15.99 4.31 -12.38
CA MET A 167 16.18 3.89 -10.98
C MET A 167 15.41 2.62 -10.61
N VAL A 168 14.30 2.33 -11.28
CA VAL A 168 13.38 1.22 -10.93
C VAL A 168 13.46 0.05 -11.91
N LYS A 169 14.34 0.12 -12.93
CA LYS A 169 14.54 -0.99 -13.88
C LYS A 169 15.33 -2.14 -13.23
N SER A 170 15.09 -3.36 -13.68
CA SER A 170 15.78 -4.57 -13.17
C SER A 170 17.29 -4.53 -13.35
N TRP A 171 17.78 -3.85 -14.38
CA TRP A 171 19.20 -3.65 -14.68
C TRP A 171 19.78 -2.36 -14.10
N ALA A 172 19.02 -1.59 -13.31
CA ALA A 172 19.45 -0.30 -12.79
C ALA A 172 20.79 -0.38 -12.07
N SER A 173 21.04 -1.45 -11.30
CA SER A 173 22.26 -1.66 -10.52
C SER A 173 23.54 -1.75 -11.35
N LEU A 174 23.46 -1.97 -12.67
CA LEU A 174 24.62 -1.98 -13.56
C LEU A 174 25.14 -0.57 -13.86
N GLN A 175 24.33 0.46 -13.63
CA GLN A 175 24.68 1.83 -13.94
C GLN A 175 25.18 2.55 -12.67
N ARG A 176 26.48 2.83 -12.59
CA ARG A 176 27.12 3.43 -11.39
C ARG A 176 26.37 4.60 -10.75
N ARG A 177 25.71 5.47 -11.54
CA ARG A 177 24.96 6.63 -11.02
C ARG A 177 23.70 6.26 -10.22
N THR A 178 23.02 5.18 -10.58
CA THR A 178 21.81 4.73 -9.88
C THR A 178 22.21 4.15 -8.53
N GLU A 179 23.30 3.37 -8.51
CA GLU A 179 23.86 2.78 -7.30
C GLU A 179 24.35 3.86 -6.33
N ILE A 180 25.12 4.84 -6.81
CA ILE A 180 25.62 5.96 -6.01
C ILE A 180 24.46 6.70 -5.33
N LEU A 181 23.41 7.05 -6.09
CA LEU A 181 22.26 7.76 -5.54
C LEU A 181 21.46 6.89 -4.56
N LEU A 182 21.20 5.62 -4.92
CA LEU A 182 20.45 4.69 -4.07
C LEU A 182 21.18 4.43 -2.74
N GLN A 183 22.50 4.22 -2.78
CA GLN A 183 23.31 4.00 -1.58
C GLN A 183 23.26 5.21 -0.64
N ALA A 184 23.39 6.43 -1.16
CA ALA A 184 23.32 7.65 -0.34
C ALA A 184 21.94 7.84 0.31
N LEU A 185 20.86 7.43 -0.36
CA LEU A 185 19.51 7.44 0.21
C LEU A 185 19.36 6.37 1.31
N VAL A 186 19.79 5.13 1.05
CA VAL A 186 19.70 4.02 2.00
C VAL A 186 20.56 4.28 3.24
N GLN A 187 21.79 4.78 3.09
CA GLN A 187 22.73 5.02 4.19
C GLN A 187 22.18 6.00 5.22
N LYS A 188 21.45 7.04 4.78
CA LYS A 188 20.84 8.06 5.66
C LYS A 188 19.35 7.81 5.93
N GLN A 189 18.80 6.70 5.42
CA GLN A 189 17.39 6.31 5.51
C GLN A 189 16.45 7.40 4.98
N THR A 190 16.79 7.97 3.83
CA THR A 190 16.04 9.04 3.17
C THR A 190 15.05 8.47 2.16
N ASP A 191 13.83 8.20 2.62
CA ASP A 191 12.73 7.64 1.82
C ASP A 191 11.45 8.50 1.84
N ASN A 192 11.54 9.71 2.40
CA ASN A 192 10.46 10.68 2.53
C ASN A 192 11.00 12.11 2.59
N VAL A 193 10.13 13.07 2.28
CA VAL A 193 10.50 14.48 2.14
C VAL A 193 10.91 15.11 3.47
N ASP A 194 10.22 14.78 4.57
CA ASP A 194 10.55 15.38 5.87
C ASP A 194 11.94 14.96 6.34
N ARG A 195 12.32 13.71 6.11
CA ARG A 195 13.69 13.22 6.35
C ARG A 195 14.72 13.94 5.49
N LEU A 196 14.44 14.10 4.19
CA LEU A 196 15.32 14.83 3.28
C LEU A 196 15.55 16.28 3.73
N LEU A 197 14.47 16.99 4.08
CA LEU A 197 14.53 18.37 4.58
C LEU A 197 15.30 18.47 5.90
N SER A 198 15.07 17.52 6.81
CA SER A 198 15.82 17.46 8.08
C SER A 198 17.32 17.31 7.85
N LEU A 199 17.72 16.47 6.89
CA LEU A 199 19.13 16.26 6.55
C LEU A 199 19.73 17.50 5.87
N TRP A 200 19.00 18.19 5.00
CA TRP A 200 19.50 19.44 4.41
C TRP A 200 19.65 20.59 5.40
N SER A 201 18.89 20.59 6.50
CA SER A 201 19.09 21.57 7.57
C SER A 201 20.42 21.40 8.30
N THR A 202 20.94 20.17 8.40
CA THR A 202 22.20 19.84 9.08
C THR A 202 23.38 19.64 8.15
N GLU A 203 23.13 19.06 6.97
CA GLU A 203 24.09 18.70 5.93
C GLU A 203 23.59 19.28 4.59
N PRO A 204 23.73 20.61 4.35
CA PRO A 204 23.13 21.24 3.16
C PRO A 204 23.61 20.65 1.85
N ALA A 205 24.82 20.07 1.79
CA ALA A 205 25.38 19.45 0.60
C ALA A 205 24.93 17.99 0.36
N TYR A 206 24.15 17.38 1.27
CA TYR A 206 23.67 15.99 1.14
C TYR A 206 22.96 15.77 -0.20
N LEU A 207 23.23 14.66 -0.89
CA LEU A 207 22.75 14.27 -2.25
C LEU A 207 23.21 15.15 -3.42
N ARG A 208 23.96 16.23 -3.18
CA ARG A 208 24.39 17.12 -4.26
C ARG A 208 25.28 16.38 -5.26
N SER A 209 26.35 15.75 -4.77
CA SER A 209 27.30 15.00 -5.60
C SER A 209 26.63 13.88 -6.40
N GLU A 210 25.71 13.17 -5.75
CA GLU A 210 24.96 12.06 -6.30
C GLU A 210 24.01 12.54 -7.39
N TYR A 211 23.31 13.66 -7.18
CA TYR A 211 22.45 14.28 -8.18
C TYR A 211 23.25 14.83 -9.37
N LEU A 212 24.43 15.41 -9.15
CA LEU A 212 25.29 15.91 -10.24
C LEU A 212 25.74 14.80 -11.19
N GLN A 213 25.89 13.55 -10.72
CA GLN A 213 26.16 12.41 -11.60
C GLN A 213 25.07 12.20 -12.67
N TRP A 214 23.86 12.71 -12.44
CA TRP A 214 22.74 12.61 -13.36
C TRP A 214 22.73 13.70 -14.44
N LEU A 215 23.58 14.71 -14.33
CA LEU A 215 23.61 15.87 -15.23
C LEU A 215 24.95 16.00 -15.97
N PRO A 216 24.96 16.66 -17.15
CA PRO A 216 26.20 17.04 -17.81
C PRO A 216 26.99 18.03 -16.94
N GLU A 217 28.32 17.98 -17.03
CA GLU A 217 29.22 18.84 -16.25
C GLU A 217 28.94 20.33 -16.42
N SER A 218 28.47 20.75 -17.61
CA SER A 218 28.09 22.14 -17.89
C SER A 218 26.99 22.67 -16.98
N ALA A 219 26.12 21.82 -16.43
CA ALA A 219 25.04 22.20 -15.53
C ALA A 219 25.45 22.17 -14.04
N HIS A 220 26.63 21.63 -13.70
CA HIS A 220 27.00 21.36 -12.30
C HIS A 220 27.12 22.62 -11.46
N ASN A 221 27.71 23.68 -12.01
CA ASN A 221 27.88 24.96 -11.29
C ASN A 221 26.53 25.60 -10.94
N GLU A 222 25.58 25.58 -11.89
CA GLU A 222 24.26 26.18 -11.70
C GLU A 222 23.46 25.44 -10.62
N VAL A 223 23.45 24.10 -10.68
CA VAL A 223 22.76 23.25 -9.68
C VAL A 223 23.40 23.43 -8.29
N THR A 224 24.73 23.48 -8.25
CA THR A 224 25.47 23.63 -6.99
C THR A 224 25.14 24.95 -6.30
N ALA A 225 24.93 26.03 -7.07
CA ALA A 225 24.58 27.35 -6.55
C ALA A 225 23.18 27.43 -5.94
N VAL A 226 22.25 26.58 -6.40
CA VAL A 226 20.86 26.54 -5.91
C VAL A 226 20.60 25.42 -4.89
N TRP A 227 21.64 24.73 -4.44
CA TRP A 227 21.54 23.60 -3.52
C TRP A 227 21.60 24.06 -2.04
N PRO A 228 20.71 23.59 -1.15
CA PRO A 228 19.63 22.62 -1.36
C PRO A 228 18.42 23.23 -2.10
N PRO A 229 17.78 22.49 -3.02
CA PRO A 229 16.74 22.98 -3.93
C PRO A 229 15.34 22.98 -3.28
N VAL A 230 15.23 23.53 -2.06
CA VAL A 230 13.99 23.72 -1.29
C VAL A 230 13.29 25.02 -1.61
#